data_AF-A0A848ULH5-F1
#
_entry.id   AF-A0A848ULH5-F1
#
_cell.length_a   1.000
_cell.length_b   1.000
_cell.length_c   1.000
_cell.angle_alpha   90.00
_cell.angle_beta   90.00
_cell.angle_gamma   90.00
#
_symmetry.space_group_name_H-M   'P 1'
#
loop_
_entity.id
_entity.type
_entity.pdbx_description
1 polymer ?
#
loop_
_entity_poly.entity_id
_entity_poly.type
_entity_poly.pdbx_seq_one_letter_code
_entity_poly.pdbx_strand_id
1 'polypeptide(L)'
;MTQREIAPATGKLGVLTPGMGAVASTFIAGVIAARNGTVPPIGSVSQMAHIRLGKKEEGRNPRIRDFVPLAELDDIVFGGWDPISPNAMEAAKTAGVLEGRDLDAISAEMEGIVPMEAVFDQRWVSRLDGVRVKDI
;
A
#
# COMPACT_ATOMS: atom_id res chain seq x y z
N MET A 1 14.61 -26.43 -20.35
CA MET A 1 14.35 -25.00 -20.05
C MET A 1 15.55 -24.48 -19.31
N THR A 2 16.14 -23.37 -19.71
CA THR A 2 17.18 -22.70 -18.94
C THR A 2 16.55 -22.17 -17.64
N GLN A 3 17.07 -22.63 -16.50
CA GLN A 3 16.66 -22.16 -15.18
C GLN A 3 16.90 -20.65 -15.11
N ARG A 4 15.82 -19.87 -14.96
CA ARG A 4 15.94 -18.44 -14.71
C ARG A 4 16.25 -18.24 -13.24
N GLU A 5 17.38 -17.62 -12.95
CA GLU A 5 17.70 -17.16 -11.61
C GLU A 5 16.82 -15.95 -11.27
N ILE A 6 16.12 -16.01 -10.15
CA ILE A 6 15.26 -14.92 -9.66
C ILE A 6 16.02 -14.25 -8.52
N ALA A 7 16.31 -12.96 -8.68
CA ALA A 7 17.00 -12.19 -7.65
C ALA A 7 16.15 -12.11 -6.37
N PRO A 8 16.78 -12.13 -5.17
CA PRO A 8 16.07 -11.98 -3.91
C PRO A 8 15.53 -10.55 -3.74
N ALA A 9 14.41 -10.41 -3.04
CA ALA A 9 13.80 -9.12 -2.70
C ALA A 9 14.47 -8.48 -1.47
N THR A 10 15.72 -8.07 -1.59
CA THR A 10 16.49 -7.45 -0.50
C THR A 10 16.32 -5.93 -0.46
N GLY A 11 16.23 -5.36 0.74
CA GLY A 11 16.17 -3.91 0.96
C GLY A 11 14.74 -3.37 1.04
N LYS A 12 14.60 -2.04 1.11
CA LYS A 12 13.29 -1.39 1.21
C LYS A 12 12.62 -1.26 -0.16
N LEU A 13 11.33 -1.58 -0.21
CA LEU A 13 10.45 -1.36 -1.35
C LEU A 13 9.71 -0.04 -1.18
N GLY A 14 10.09 0.97 -1.97
CA GLY A 14 9.36 2.23 -2.04
C GLY A 14 8.08 2.10 -2.85
N VAL A 15 6.93 2.43 -2.25
CA VAL A 15 5.65 2.53 -2.93
C VAL A 15 5.18 3.99 -2.89
N LEU A 16 5.12 4.62 -4.06
CA LEU A 16 4.72 6.02 -4.23
C LEU A 16 3.35 6.09 -4.91
N THR A 17 2.37 6.72 -4.25
CA THR A 17 1.02 6.86 -4.79
C THR A 17 0.77 8.28 -5.33
N PRO A 18 0.30 8.43 -6.60
CA PRO A 18 -0.23 9.70 -7.08
C PRO A 18 -1.66 9.87 -6.58
N GLY A 19 -1.82 10.65 -5.53
CA GLY A 19 -3.02 10.75 -4.71
C GLY A 19 -2.90 9.86 -3.47
N MET A 20 -3.31 10.42 -2.34
CA MET A 20 -3.38 9.83 -1.00
C MET A 20 -4.83 9.62 -0.55
N GLY A 21 -5.81 9.74 -1.46
CA GLY A 21 -7.24 9.58 -1.15
C GLY A 21 -7.64 8.16 -0.68
N ALA A 22 -8.93 7.84 -0.78
CA ALA A 22 -9.53 6.67 -0.15
C ALA A 22 -8.77 5.35 -0.36
N VAL A 23 -8.34 5.04 -1.58
CA VAL A 23 -7.64 3.77 -1.88
C VAL A 23 -6.24 3.74 -1.30
N ALA A 24 -5.45 4.79 -1.53
CA ALA A 24 -4.05 4.84 -1.10
C ALA A 24 -3.93 4.84 0.44
N SER A 25 -4.70 5.70 1.12
CA SER A 25 -4.71 5.77 2.58
C SER A 25 -5.18 4.46 3.23
N THR A 26 -6.23 3.81 2.69
CA THR A 26 -6.70 2.50 3.19
C THR A 26 -5.68 1.40 2.96
N PHE A 27 -5.03 1.38 1.80
CA PHE A 27 -3.96 0.44 1.49
C PHE A 27 -2.79 0.57 2.46
N ILE A 28 -2.32 1.80 2.69
CA ILE A 28 -1.22 2.10 3.62
C ILE A 28 -1.60 1.65 5.04
N ALA A 29 -2.77 2.08 5.53
CA ALA A 29 -3.27 1.70 6.85
C ALA A 29 -3.35 0.18 7.02
N GLY A 30 -3.90 -0.52 6.03
CA GLY A 30 -4.02 -1.98 6.05
C GLY A 30 -2.68 -2.70 6.06
N VAL A 31 -1.68 -2.21 5.32
CA VAL A 31 -0.32 -2.78 5.35
C VAL A 31 0.35 -2.55 6.70
N ILE A 32 0.25 -1.35 7.27
CA ILE A 32 0.84 -1.02 8.58
C ILE A 32 0.18 -1.88 9.66
N ALA A 33 -1.14 -1.97 9.68
CA ALA A 33 -1.85 -2.78 10.65
C ALA A 33 -1.53 -4.28 10.49
N ALA A 34 -1.34 -4.75 9.26
CA ALA A 34 -0.97 -6.13 9.00
C ALA A 34 0.46 -6.47 9.44
N ARG A 35 1.42 -5.58 9.18
CA ARG A 35 2.82 -5.81 9.56
C ARG A 35 3.06 -5.66 11.06
N ASN A 36 2.31 -4.78 11.72
CA ASN A 36 2.31 -4.67 13.18
C ASN A 36 1.62 -5.88 13.86
N GLY A 37 1.08 -6.83 13.10
CA GLY A 37 0.41 -8.02 13.61
C GLY A 37 -0.96 -7.76 14.26
N THR A 38 -1.46 -6.53 14.20
CA THR A 38 -2.76 -6.16 14.78
C THR A 38 -3.94 -6.77 14.03
N VAL A 39 -3.85 -6.90 12.71
CA VAL A 39 -4.88 -7.53 11.87
C VAL A 39 -4.25 -8.45 10.83
N PRO A 40 -4.89 -9.55 10.43
CA PRO A 40 -4.41 -10.34 9.30
C PRO A 40 -4.63 -9.59 7.96
N PRO A 41 -3.77 -9.78 6.94
CA PRO A 41 -3.88 -9.12 5.63
C PRO A 41 -4.98 -9.74 4.73
N ILE A 42 -6.22 -9.78 5.22
CA ILE A 42 -7.37 -10.40 4.55
C ILE A 42 -7.61 -9.78 3.19
N GLY A 43 -7.82 -10.64 2.18
CA GLY A 43 -8.02 -10.24 0.79
C GLY A 43 -6.73 -10.05 -0.01
N SER A 44 -5.55 -10.04 0.65
CA SER A 44 -4.28 -9.97 -0.07
C SER A 44 -3.91 -11.30 -0.71
N VAL A 45 -3.89 -11.33 -2.05
CA VAL A 45 -3.52 -12.50 -2.82
C VAL A 45 -2.07 -12.91 -2.54
N SER A 46 -1.13 -11.96 -2.54
CA SER A 46 0.29 -12.28 -2.32
C SER A 46 0.53 -12.85 -0.92
N GLN A 47 -0.18 -12.35 0.09
CA GLN A 47 0.04 -12.72 1.49
C GLN A 47 -0.73 -13.98 1.92
N MET A 48 -1.92 -14.23 1.35
CA MET A 48 -2.81 -15.30 1.84
C MET A 48 -3.17 -16.37 0.82
N ALA A 49 -3.05 -16.12 -0.48
CA ALA A 49 -3.43 -17.10 -1.49
C ALA A 49 -2.35 -18.16 -1.71
N HIS A 50 -2.79 -19.28 -2.27
CA HIS A 50 -1.91 -20.39 -2.69
C HIS A 50 -1.83 -20.42 -4.22
N ILE A 51 -0.67 -20.82 -4.74
CA ILE A 51 -0.45 -21.05 -6.17
C ILE A 51 -0.44 -22.55 -6.44
N ARG A 52 -1.24 -23.01 -7.40
CA ARG A 52 -1.20 -24.41 -7.84
C ARG A 52 -0.05 -24.63 -8.80
N LEU A 53 0.81 -25.60 -8.48
CA LEU A 53 1.92 -26.02 -9.31
C LEU A 53 1.63 -27.41 -9.90
N GLY A 54 1.81 -27.57 -11.20
CA GLY A 54 1.56 -28.85 -11.87
C GLY A 54 0.08 -29.23 -11.95
N LYS A 55 -0.21 -30.53 -12.05
CA LYS A 55 -1.57 -31.04 -12.19
C LYS A 55 -2.30 -31.08 -10.84
N LYS A 56 -3.63 -31.17 -10.87
CA LYS A 56 -4.48 -31.10 -9.66
C LYS A 56 -4.19 -32.25 -8.69
N GLU A 57 -3.94 -33.43 -9.21
CA GLU A 57 -3.65 -34.67 -8.49
C GLU A 57 -2.31 -34.66 -7.74
N GLU A 58 -1.38 -33.76 -8.09
CA GLU A 58 -0.09 -33.64 -7.42
C GLU A 58 -0.18 -32.93 -6.05
N GLY A 59 -1.28 -32.23 -5.76
CA GLY A 59 -1.50 -31.57 -4.46
C GLY A 59 -0.54 -30.42 -4.13
N ARG A 60 0.29 -29.97 -5.08
CA ARG A 60 1.31 -28.93 -4.88
C ARG A 60 0.70 -27.54 -4.90
N ASN A 61 0.33 -27.03 -3.73
CA ASN A 61 -0.29 -25.72 -3.57
C ASN A 61 0.36 -24.93 -2.42
N PRO A 62 1.62 -24.46 -2.54
CA PRO A 62 2.23 -23.59 -1.53
C PRO A 62 1.58 -22.20 -1.49
N ARG A 63 1.74 -21.47 -0.39
CA ARG A 63 1.39 -20.03 -0.35
C ARG A 63 2.27 -19.27 -1.34
N ILE A 64 1.72 -18.23 -1.96
CA ILE A 64 2.47 -17.41 -2.92
C ILE A 64 3.71 -16.81 -2.26
N ARG A 65 3.56 -16.18 -1.09
CA ARG A 65 4.69 -15.59 -0.34
C ARG A 65 5.78 -16.59 0.07
N ASP A 66 5.42 -17.87 0.26
CA ASP A 66 6.38 -18.90 0.67
C ASP A 66 7.08 -19.54 -0.56
N PHE A 67 6.62 -19.24 -1.77
CA PHE A 67 7.10 -19.84 -3.02
C PHE A 67 8.00 -18.91 -3.84
N VAL A 68 7.72 -17.60 -3.86
CA VAL A 68 8.50 -16.60 -4.60
C VAL A 68 9.12 -15.57 -3.66
N PRO A 69 10.34 -15.07 -3.95
CA PRO A 69 10.98 -14.06 -3.12
C PRO A 69 10.28 -12.69 -3.29
N LEU A 70 9.33 -12.39 -2.43
CA LEU A 70 8.63 -11.10 -2.38
C LEU A 70 9.21 -10.23 -1.27
N ALA A 71 9.07 -8.91 -1.39
CA ALA A 71 9.36 -8.01 -0.29
C ALA A 71 8.37 -8.27 0.86
N GLU A 72 8.89 -8.31 2.09
CA GLU A 72 8.07 -8.43 3.29
C GLU A 72 7.30 -7.12 3.55
N LEU A 73 6.19 -7.20 4.29
CA LEU A 73 5.40 -6.01 4.62
C LEU A 73 6.20 -4.98 5.45
N ASP A 74 7.17 -5.44 6.23
CA ASP A 74 8.12 -4.61 7.00
C ASP A 74 9.12 -3.85 6.12
N ASP A 75 9.31 -4.30 4.89
CA ASP A 75 10.21 -3.68 3.92
C ASP A 75 9.52 -2.65 3.05
N ILE A 76 8.20 -2.54 3.10
CA ILE A 76 7.45 -1.53 2.37
C ILE A 76 7.57 -0.19 3.08
N VAL A 77 7.94 0.84 2.32
CA VAL A 77 7.94 2.24 2.76
C VAL A 77 7.08 3.07 1.81
N PHE A 78 6.32 4.00 2.39
CA PHE A 78 5.28 4.73 1.65
C PHE A 78 5.65 6.19 1.44
N GLY A 79 5.20 6.71 0.30
CA GLY A 79 5.20 8.13 0.00
C GLY A 79 4.23 8.41 -1.14
N GLY A 80 4.29 9.61 -1.68
CA GLY A 80 3.45 9.97 -2.82
C GLY A 80 3.30 11.47 -2.98
N TRP A 81 2.28 11.84 -3.75
CA TRP A 81 1.88 13.21 -3.99
C TRP A 81 0.40 13.35 -3.72
N ASP A 82 -0.05 14.46 -3.16
CA ASP A 82 -1.48 14.71 -3.01
C ASP A 82 -1.77 16.22 -3.09
N PRO A 83 -2.78 16.64 -3.87
CA PRO A 83 -3.13 18.06 -3.99
C PRO A 83 -4.00 18.57 -2.83
N ILE A 84 -4.46 17.72 -1.92
CA ILE A 84 -5.48 18.03 -0.91
C ILE A 84 -4.97 17.73 0.50
N SER A 85 -4.69 16.47 0.80
CA SER A 85 -4.47 16.00 2.16
C SER A 85 -3.04 16.27 2.66
N PRO A 86 -2.85 16.72 3.92
CA PRO A 86 -1.55 17.05 4.47
C PRO A 86 -0.68 15.81 4.79
N ASN A 87 -1.31 14.68 5.15
CA ASN A 87 -0.67 13.40 5.43
C ASN A 87 -1.65 12.24 5.19
N ALA A 88 -1.17 11.00 5.28
CA ALA A 88 -2.00 9.82 5.05
C ALA A 88 -3.11 9.64 6.11
N MET A 89 -2.89 10.07 7.36
CA MET A 89 -3.90 9.98 8.43
C MET A 89 -5.11 10.86 8.15
N GLU A 90 -4.89 12.13 7.81
CA GLU A 90 -5.97 13.06 7.47
C GLU A 90 -6.68 12.65 6.18
N ALA A 91 -5.95 12.07 5.22
CA ALA A 91 -6.57 11.48 4.04
C ALA A 91 -7.47 10.29 4.39
N ALA A 92 -7.03 9.39 5.28
CA ALA A 92 -7.81 8.24 5.74
C ALA A 92 -9.09 8.66 6.46
N LYS A 93 -8.98 9.61 7.40
CA LYS A 93 -10.13 10.16 8.14
C LYS A 93 -11.13 10.82 7.20
N THR A 94 -10.65 11.62 6.25
CA THR A 94 -11.50 12.31 5.26
C THR A 94 -12.21 11.32 4.35
N ALA A 95 -11.52 10.24 3.95
CA ALA A 95 -12.09 9.21 3.10
C ALA A 95 -13.20 8.40 3.78
N GLY A 96 -13.13 8.25 5.12
CA GLY A 96 -14.16 7.58 5.91
C GLY A 96 -14.34 6.09 5.59
N VAL A 97 -13.32 5.44 5.00
CA VAL A 97 -13.34 4.00 4.70
C VAL A 97 -13.06 3.17 5.95
N LEU A 98 -12.12 3.63 6.77
CA LEU A 98 -11.73 3.03 8.05
C LEU A 98 -12.28 3.90 9.20
N GLU A 99 -12.64 3.28 10.31
CA GLU A 99 -13.12 3.98 11.51
C GLU A 99 -11.96 4.30 12.45
N GLY A 100 -12.19 5.19 13.43
CA GLY A 100 -11.14 5.60 14.39
C GLY A 100 -10.41 4.43 15.05
N ARG A 101 -11.16 3.42 15.49
CA ARG A 101 -10.60 2.20 16.11
C ARG A 101 -9.61 1.44 15.22
N ASP A 102 -9.75 1.55 13.89
CA ASP A 102 -8.87 0.88 12.94
C ASP A 102 -7.56 1.66 12.74
N LEU A 103 -7.58 2.97 13.02
CA LEU A 103 -6.49 3.91 12.79
C LEU A 103 -5.72 4.27 14.07
N ASP A 104 -6.35 4.20 15.24
CA ASP A 104 -5.80 4.70 16.51
C ASP A 104 -4.41 4.10 16.82
N ALA A 105 -4.25 2.79 16.65
CA ALA A 105 -3.00 2.09 16.92
C ALA A 105 -1.87 2.44 15.94
N ILE A 106 -2.19 2.98 14.77
CA ILE A 106 -1.25 3.27 13.68
C ILE A 106 -1.16 4.77 13.36
N SER A 107 -1.82 5.62 14.16
CA SER A 107 -1.95 7.07 13.90
C SER A 107 -0.62 7.77 13.70
N ALA A 108 0.33 7.53 14.61
CA ALA A 108 1.64 8.20 14.56
C ALA A 108 2.40 7.87 13.27
N GLU A 109 2.29 6.64 12.79
CA GLU A 109 2.95 6.20 11.57
C GLU A 109 2.24 6.77 10.32
N MET A 110 0.91 6.76 10.31
CA MET A 110 0.10 7.37 9.26
C MET A 110 0.32 8.88 9.14
N GLU A 111 0.46 9.59 10.25
CA GLU A 111 0.76 11.04 10.29
C GLU A 111 2.16 11.35 9.76
N GLY A 112 3.11 10.44 9.97
CA GLY A 112 4.48 10.54 9.44
C GLY A 112 4.59 10.39 7.92
N ILE A 113 3.56 9.86 7.25
CA ILE A 113 3.52 9.70 5.80
C ILE A 113 2.94 10.98 5.18
N VAL A 114 3.82 11.94 4.94
CA VAL A 114 3.50 13.23 4.35
C VAL A 114 3.73 13.18 2.84
N PRO A 115 2.68 13.27 2.00
CA PRO A 115 2.86 13.34 0.56
C PRO A 115 3.47 14.70 0.17
N MET A 116 4.22 14.68 -0.94
CA MET A 116 4.71 15.87 -1.62
C MET A 116 3.56 16.63 -2.29
N GLU A 117 3.77 17.90 -2.62
CA GLU A 117 2.83 18.68 -3.41
C GLU A 117 2.66 18.11 -4.81
N ALA A 118 1.42 17.98 -5.27
CA ALA A 118 1.11 17.36 -6.55
C ALA A 118 1.21 18.35 -7.71
N VAL A 119 1.51 17.84 -8.90
CA VAL A 119 1.18 18.56 -10.14
C VAL A 119 -0.33 18.42 -10.34
N PHE A 120 -1.05 19.54 -10.28
CA PHE A 120 -2.51 19.54 -10.30
C PHE A 120 -3.05 20.66 -11.19
N ASP A 121 -4.07 20.33 -11.98
CA ASP A 121 -4.70 21.26 -12.90
C ASP A 121 -6.18 20.88 -13.07
N GLN A 122 -7.07 21.83 -12.76
CA GLN A 122 -8.52 21.63 -12.81
C GLN A 122 -9.06 21.38 -14.22
N ARG A 123 -8.27 21.66 -15.27
CA ARG A 123 -8.61 21.26 -16.64
C ARG A 123 -8.72 19.74 -16.78
N TRP A 124 -7.91 18.99 -16.02
CA TRP A 124 -7.88 17.53 -16.05
C TRP A 124 -8.65 16.89 -14.89
N VAL A 125 -8.75 17.58 -13.76
CA VAL A 125 -9.46 17.10 -12.57
C VAL A 125 -10.45 18.17 -12.09
N SER A 126 -11.60 18.22 -12.75
CA SER A 126 -12.54 19.34 -12.64
C SER A 126 -13.41 19.35 -11.37
N ARG A 127 -13.32 18.32 -10.53
CA ARG A 127 -14.18 18.15 -9.34
C ARG A 127 -13.45 18.33 -8.01
N LEU A 128 -12.16 18.65 -8.06
CA LEU A 128 -11.32 18.80 -6.88
C LEU A 128 -10.67 20.18 -6.91
N ASP A 129 -10.48 20.75 -5.72
CA ASP A 129 -9.68 21.94 -5.52
C ASP A 129 -8.34 21.52 -4.91
N GLY A 130 -7.26 21.80 -5.63
CA GLY A 130 -5.91 21.51 -5.16
C GLY A 130 -5.38 22.68 -4.35
N VAL A 131 -5.07 22.44 -3.07
CA VAL A 131 -4.47 23.43 -2.16
C VAL A 131 -2.98 23.16 -1.90
N ARG A 132 -2.49 21.96 -2.25
CA ARG A 132 -1.09 21.54 -2.15
C ARG A 132 -0.52 21.25 -3.54
N VAL A 133 -0.44 22.29 -4.35
CA VAL A 133 -0.01 22.20 -5.75
C VAL A 133 1.43 22.69 -5.86
N LYS A 134 2.27 21.90 -6.53
CA LYS A 134 3.66 22.25 -6.76
C LYS A 134 3.75 23.51 -7.61
N ASP A 135 4.60 24.46 -7.21
CA ASP A 135 5.00 25.59 -8.04
C ASP A 135 5.87 25.08 -9.22
N ILE A 136 5.40 25.31 -10.46
CA ILE A 136 6.04 24.85 -11.71
C ILE A 136 6.52 26.04 -12.52
#